data_AF-A0ABD3SQV8-F1
#
_entry.id   AF-A0ABD3SQV8-F1
#
_cell.length_a   1.000
_cell.length_b   1.000
_cell.length_c   1.000
_cell.angle_alpha   90.00
_cell.angle_beta   90.00
_cell.angle_gamma   90.00
#
_symmetry.space_group_name_H-M   'P 1'
#
loop_
_entity.id
_entity.type
_entity.pdbx_description
1 polymer ?
#
loop_
_entity_poly.entity_id
_entity_poly.type
_entity_poly.pdbx_seq_one_letter_code
_entity_poly.pdbx_strand_id
1 'polypeptide(L)'
;MLKKVVREYETKLKNVEEDSNEKLKESNTILKDVSHEHESKLKNVEEDSHKVLKATNKFYEAAMKDVLTHTLETKSIAGLYLAGQICGTTGYEEVAAQGIIAGANAGHAAGAAHRGKKAPVPFVLGRDEAYIGVLIDDLVTRGTFELYRMFTSRAEYRISLRADNTDLRLTRKGAEHGLVTDLERLAALDMRQTLIEDNVERLRNFKLFVTDWGSRGGNDLMGGVAAHRPGRESHKKSTEEVLGMPNVSLKMVEDIMADVLNESPGKSNDLSLMMIPTPLSIYDTVEASVKYKSYVVRQEKDIESWRKAQGARIPPNIIYDHARMPTFSKEEIKKLDRFRPTMFVEASQISGLTPQSLVYLYHHVMKLNKETRREKREENAPV
;
A
#
# COMPACT_ATOMS: atom_id res chain seq x y z
N MET A 1 28.36 28.58 -11.38
CA MET A 1 27.59 28.39 -10.13
C MET A 1 27.48 26.92 -9.75
N LEU A 2 26.90 26.04 -10.59
CA LEU A 2 26.80 24.58 -10.33
C LEU A 2 28.13 23.89 -10.05
N LYS A 3 29.19 24.16 -10.82
CA LYS A 3 30.54 23.61 -10.55
C LYS A 3 31.13 24.04 -9.20
N LYS A 4 30.68 25.17 -8.65
CA LYS A 4 31.13 25.69 -7.35
C LYS A 4 30.36 25.01 -6.22
N VAL A 5 29.05 24.84 -6.39
CA VAL A 5 28.19 24.07 -5.47
C VAL A 5 28.58 22.60 -5.46
N VAL A 6 28.69 21.94 -6.61
CA VAL A 6 29.13 20.53 -6.70
C VAL A 6 30.51 20.33 -6.10
N ARG A 7 31.49 21.23 -6.36
CA ARG A 7 32.80 21.16 -5.69
C ARG A 7 32.72 21.38 -4.18
N GLU A 8 31.92 22.34 -3.71
CA GLU A 8 31.70 22.54 -2.26
C GLU A 8 31.01 21.33 -1.62
N TYR A 9 30.11 20.65 -2.35
CA TYR A 9 29.43 19.43 -1.89
C TYR A 9 30.34 18.20 -1.93
N GLU A 10 31.14 18.00 -2.99
CA GLU A 10 32.15 16.93 -3.10
C GLU A 10 33.26 17.09 -2.06
N THR A 11 33.70 18.33 -1.79
CA THR A 11 34.70 18.63 -0.77
C THR A 11 34.14 18.35 0.63
N LYS A 12 32.87 18.70 0.88
CA LYS A 12 32.20 18.37 2.16
C LYS A 12 31.98 16.86 2.32
N LEU A 13 31.62 16.14 1.26
CA LEU A 13 31.45 14.68 1.28
C LEU A 13 32.78 13.95 1.50
N LYS A 14 33.86 14.35 0.81
CA LYS A 14 35.21 13.78 1.02
C LYS A 14 35.72 14.01 2.43
N ASN A 15 35.56 15.22 2.97
CA ASN A 15 36.00 15.53 4.32
C ASN A 15 35.21 14.73 5.37
N VAL A 16 33.93 14.43 5.12
CA VAL A 16 33.10 13.59 6.00
C VAL A 16 33.44 12.10 5.86
N GLU A 17 33.73 11.60 4.66
CA GLU A 17 34.16 10.22 4.42
C GLU A 17 35.58 9.94 4.94
N GLU A 18 36.52 10.87 4.79
CA GLU A 18 37.88 10.74 5.32
C GLU A 18 37.87 10.77 6.85
N ASP A 19 37.15 11.71 7.48
CA ASP A 19 37.00 11.78 8.93
C ASP A 19 36.25 10.55 9.50
N SER A 20 35.29 9.99 8.75
CA SER A 20 34.59 8.75 9.13
C SER A 20 35.46 7.50 9.00
N ASN A 21 36.25 7.39 7.93
CA ASN A 21 37.14 6.25 7.71
C ASN A 21 38.37 6.27 8.64
N GLU A 22 38.84 7.46 9.02
CA GLU A 22 39.92 7.64 10.00
C GLU A 22 39.42 7.27 11.41
N LYS A 23 38.21 7.69 11.80
CA LYS A 23 37.56 7.31 13.06
C LYS A 23 37.16 5.83 13.13
N LEU A 24 36.80 5.21 12.00
CA LEU A 24 36.55 3.76 11.90
C LEU A 24 37.85 2.94 11.99
N LYS A 25 38.96 3.44 11.44
CA LYS A 25 40.30 2.81 11.60
C LYS A 25 40.82 2.95 13.02
N GLU A 26 40.65 4.10 13.67
CA GLU A 26 40.95 4.27 15.10
C GLU A 26 40.06 3.35 15.95
N SER A 27 38.76 3.29 15.70
CA SER A 27 37.83 2.41 16.44
C SER A 27 38.14 0.92 16.30
N ASN A 28 38.54 0.46 15.10
CA ASN A 28 38.96 -0.93 14.89
C ASN A 28 40.33 -1.26 15.50
N THR A 29 41.17 -0.25 15.77
CA THR A 29 42.45 -0.40 16.46
C THR A 29 42.25 -0.43 17.99
N ILE A 30 41.27 0.33 18.49
CA ILE A 30 40.88 0.40 19.91
C ILE A 30 40.19 -0.90 20.39
N LEU A 31 39.55 -1.66 19.50
CA LEU A 31 38.87 -2.93 19.81
C LEU A 31 39.79 -4.11 20.19
N LYS A 32 41.12 -3.94 20.22
CA LYS A 32 42.08 -5.01 20.52
C LYS A 32 42.67 -5.04 21.92
N ASP A 33 42.52 -4.01 22.75
CA ASP A 33 43.08 -4.00 24.12
C ASP A 33 42.06 -3.57 25.19
N VAL A 34 42.19 -4.20 26.35
CA VAL A 34 41.12 -4.56 27.30
C VAL A 34 40.86 -3.52 28.42
N SER A 35 39.61 -3.52 28.90
CA SER A 35 39.03 -3.14 30.22
C SER A 35 39.10 -1.71 30.79
N HIS A 36 37.94 -1.36 31.39
CA HIS A 36 37.63 -0.29 32.35
C HIS A 36 37.65 1.17 31.92
N GLU A 37 38.31 1.56 30.83
CA GLU A 37 38.21 2.93 30.29
C GLU A 37 37.00 3.15 29.34
N HIS A 38 36.25 2.07 29.06
CA HIS A 38 35.24 2.01 28.02
C HIS A 38 33.98 2.84 28.31
N GLU A 39 33.53 3.04 29.55
CA GLU A 39 32.24 3.71 29.82
C GLU A 39 32.23 5.22 29.54
N SER A 40 33.33 5.94 29.78
CA SER A 40 33.38 7.39 29.50
C SER A 40 33.65 7.68 28.02
N LYS A 41 34.45 6.83 27.36
CA LYS A 41 34.71 6.90 25.91
C LYS A 41 33.50 6.46 25.10
N LEU A 42 32.73 5.45 25.55
CA LEU A 42 31.44 5.08 24.94
C LEU A 42 30.42 6.22 25.04
N LYS A 43 30.33 6.95 26.16
CA LYS A 43 29.44 8.12 26.28
C LYS A 43 29.80 9.25 25.32
N ASN A 44 31.09 9.53 25.13
CA ASN A 44 31.54 10.57 24.20
C ASN A 44 31.34 10.14 22.73
N VAL A 45 31.57 8.87 22.41
CA VAL A 45 31.28 8.29 21.09
C VAL A 45 29.77 8.25 20.84
N GLU A 46 28.95 7.94 21.83
CA GLU A 46 27.49 7.98 21.75
C GLU A 46 26.97 9.40 21.57
N GLU A 47 27.55 10.39 22.26
CA GLU A 47 27.19 11.81 22.11
C GLU A 47 27.59 12.36 20.74
N ASP A 48 28.80 12.07 20.26
CA ASP A 48 29.26 12.55 18.96
C ASP A 48 28.59 11.78 17.81
N SER A 49 28.33 10.48 17.97
CA SER A 49 27.46 9.73 17.07
C SER A 49 26.04 10.31 17.09
N HIS A 50 25.50 10.67 18.25
CA HIS A 50 24.21 11.35 18.35
C HIS A 50 24.23 12.72 17.66
N LYS A 51 25.30 13.51 17.77
CA LYS A 51 25.40 14.81 17.08
C LYS A 51 25.51 14.65 15.57
N VAL A 52 26.29 13.69 15.10
CA VAL A 52 26.40 13.35 13.66
C VAL A 52 25.05 12.83 13.16
N LEU A 53 24.44 11.85 13.82
CA LEU A 53 23.08 11.38 13.53
C LEU A 53 22.08 12.53 13.54
N LYS A 54 22.13 13.45 14.49
CA LYS A 54 21.21 14.59 14.57
C LYS A 54 21.44 15.61 13.46
N ALA A 55 22.67 15.82 13.00
CA ALA A 55 22.99 16.66 11.85
C ALA A 55 22.59 16.00 10.52
N THR A 56 22.84 14.71 10.36
CA THR A 56 22.43 13.89 9.22
C THR A 56 20.91 13.71 9.17
N ASN A 57 20.26 13.56 10.31
CA ASN A 57 18.80 13.48 10.44
C ASN A 57 18.15 14.84 10.15
N LYS A 58 18.74 15.96 10.58
CA LYS A 58 18.27 17.31 10.21
C LYS A 58 18.48 17.60 8.71
N PHE A 59 19.50 16.99 8.09
CA PHE A 59 19.69 17.02 6.64
C PHE A 59 18.55 16.28 5.92
N TYR A 60 18.19 15.06 6.36
CA TYR A 60 17.09 14.30 5.75
C TYR A 60 15.68 14.84 6.06
N GLU A 61 15.47 15.41 7.25
CA GLU A 61 14.20 16.04 7.69
C GLU A 61 13.69 17.09 6.70
N ALA A 62 14.61 17.92 6.21
CA ALA A 62 14.32 19.03 5.31
C ALA A 62 14.43 18.66 3.82
N ALA A 63 15.09 17.54 3.48
CA ALA A 63 15.64 17.39 2.15
C ALA A 63 14.66 16.92 1.07
N MET A 64 13.61 16.13 1.35
CA MET A 64 12.80 15.57 0.24
C MET A 64 11.41 16.17 0.12
N LYS A 65 10.71 16.40 1.24
CA LYS A 65 9.38 17.03 1.23
C LYS A 65 9.37 18.37 0.48
N ASP A 66 10.39 19.19 0.72
CA ASP A 66 10.47 20.54 0.15
C ASP A 66 11.21 20.58 -1.19
N VAL A 67 11.93 19.51 -1.55
CA VAL A 67 12.76 19.47 -2.77
C VAL A 67 12.11 18.67 -3.88
N LEU A 68 11.37 17.60 -3.60
CA LEU A 68 10.84 16.69 -4.61
C LEU A 68 9.33 16.80 -4.77
N THR A 69 8.86 16.50 -5.97
CA THR A 69 7.44 16.20 -6.24
C THR A 69 7.22 14.68 -6.26
N HIS A 70 5.96 14.24 -6.37
CA HIS A 70 5.62 12.81 -6.50
C HIS A 70 6.18 12.14 -7.76
N THR A 71 6.72 12.89 -8.72
CA THR A 71 7.42 12.36 -9.90
C THR A 71 8.90 12.07 -9.62
N LEU A 72 9.38 12.40 -8.40
CA LEU A 72 10.78 12.46 -7.99
C LEU A 72 11.62 13.52 -8.73
N GLU A 73 10.95 14.46 -9.42
CA GLU A 73 11.57 15.65 -9.98
C GLU A 73 11.76 16.73 -8.91
N THR A 74 12.87 17.46 -8.98
CA THR A 74 13.12 18.57 -8.07
C THR A 74 12.21 19.76 -8.38
N LYS A 75 11.65 20.39 -7.35
CA LYS A 75 10.82 21.59 -7.45
C LYS A 75 11.61 22.81 -7.92
N SER A 76 12.91 22.85 -7.63
CA SER A 76 13.79 23.99 -7.93
C SER A 76 14.40 23.94 -9.33
N ILE A 77 14.63 22.74 -9.87
CA ILE A 77 15.27 22.53 -11.18
C ILE A 77 14.46 21.52 -11.99
N ALA A 78 13.74 22.03 -13.00
CA ALA A 78 13.02 21.18 -13.94
C ALA A 78 13.99 20.25 -14.70
N GLY A 79 13.60 18.99 -14.87
CA GLY A 79 14.40 17.96 -15.53
C GLY A 79 15.48 17.32 -14.65
N LEU A 80 15.64 17.75 -13.39
CA LEU A 80 16.52 17.08 -12.43
C LEU A 80 15.69 16.14 -11.55
N TYR A 81 16.10 14.87 -11.47
CA TYR A 81 15.43 13.84 -10.68
C TYR A 81 16.39 13.26 -9.65
N LEU A 82 15.90 12.95 -8.45
CA LEU A 82 16.68 12.32 -7.39
C LEU A 82 16.05 11.00 -6.99
N ALA A 83 16.88 9.98 -6.74
CA ALA A 83 16.44 8.67 -6.27
C ALA A 83 17.52 8.00 -5.44
N GLY A 84 17.11 7.16 -4.49
CA GLY A 84 18.00 6.31 -3.70
C GLY A 84 18.45 6.93 -2.39
N GLN A 85 19.67 6.59 -1.94
CA GLN A 85 20.17 7.00 -0.62
C GLN A 85 20.24 8.52 -0.43
N ILE A 86 20.41 9.27 -1.52
CA ILE A 86 20.35 10.73 -1.51
C ILE A 86 18.98 11.26 -1.04
N CYS A 87 17.91 10.47 -1.22
CA CYS A 87 16.56 10.78 -0.78
C CYS A 87 16.25 10.30 0.64
N GLY A 88 17.26 9.85 1.40
CA GLY A 88 17.10 9.42 2.79
C GLY A 88 16.59 7.99 2.95
N THR A 89 16.83 7.10 1.99
CA THR A 89 16.43 5.68 2.07
C THR A 89 17.64 4.76 2.11
N THR A 90 17.64 3.67 2.88
CA THR A 90 18.83 2.78 2.97
C THR A 90 18.74 1.46 2.24
N GLY A 91 17.54 0.89 2.07
CA GLY A 91 17.40 -0.45 1.50
C GLY A 91 17.51 -0.45 -0.02
N TYR A 92 18.01 -1.55 -0.58
CA TYR A 92 18.22 -1.70 -2.02
C TYR A 92 16.89 -1.65 -2.77
N GLU A 93 15.85 -2.20 -2.17
CA GLU A 93 14.48 -2.25 -2.69
C GLU A 93 13.86 -0.86 -2.78
N GLU A 94 14.00 -0.03 -1.74
CA GLU A 94 13.53 1.37 -1.78
C GLU A 94 14.29 2.20 -2.79
N VAL A 95 15.60 1.97 -2.89
CA VAL A 95 16.47 2.66 -3.86
C VAL A 95 16.06 2.29 -5.29
N ALA A 96 15.87 0.99 -5.58
CA ALA A 96 15.44 0.52 -6.89
C ALA A 96 14.03 1.02 -7.25
N ALA A 97 13.10 0.99 -6.29
CA ALA A 97 11.74 1.49 -6.47
C ALA A 97 11.71 2.96 -6.88
N GLN A 98 12.49 3.81 -6.21
CA GLN A 98 12.63 5.22 -6.59
C GLN A 98 13.30 5.36 -7.96
N GLY A 99 14.35 4.59 -8.23
CA GLY A 99 15.08 4.61 -9.49
C GLY A 99 14.20 4.33 -10.70
N ILE A 100 13.29 3.36 -10.60
CA ILE A 100 12.32 3.06 -11.68
C ILE A 100 11.42 4.26 -11.98
N ILE A 101 10.88 4.92 -10.94
CA ILE A 101 9.97 6.06 -11.11
C ILE A 101 10.73 7.29 -11.64
N ALA A 102 11.85 7.64 -11.03
CA ALA A 102 12.68 8.77 -11.43
C ALA A 102 13.21 8.59 -12.86
N GLY A 103 13.71 7.39 -13.19
CA GLY A 103 14.25 7.06 -14.50
C GLY A 103 13.18 7.08 -15.59
N ALA A 104 11.99 6.54 -15.33
CA ALA A 104 10.86 6.59 -16.27
C ALA A 104 10.48 8.04 -16.60
N ASN A 105 10.29 8.87 -15.57
CA ASN A 105 9.91 10.28 -15.73
C ASN A 105 11.00 11.10 -16.42
N ALA A 106 12.27 10.88 -16.05
CA ALA A 106 13.41 11.52 -16.70
C ALA A 106 13.51 11.16 -18.18
N GLY A 107 13.35 9.87 -18.53
CA GLY A 107 13.35 9.40 -19.91
C GLY A 107 12.21 9.98 -20.74
N HIS A 108 11.00 10.05 -20.17
CA HIS A 108 9.85 10.69 -20.80
C HIS A 108 10.07 12.19 -21.04
N ALA A 109 10.56 12.91 -20.02
CA ALA A 109 10.85 14.34 -20.12
C ALA A 109 11.93 14.64 -21.17
N ALA A 110 13.05 13.92 -21.12
CA ALA A 110 14.15 14.08 -22.07
C ALA A 110 13.72 13.74 -23.50
N GLY A 111 13.01 12.63 -23.70
CA GLY A 111 12.51 12.22 -25.01
C GLY A 111 11.49 13.20 -25.59
N ALA A 112 10.62 13.77 -24.76
CA ALA A 112 9.68 14.80 -25.19
C ALA A 112 10.39 16.10 -25.58
N ALA A 113 11.34 16.55 -24.75
CA ALA A 113 12.15 17.73 -25.03
C ALA A 113 12.93 17.60 -26.34
N HIS A 114 13.55 16.44 -26.59
CA HIS A 114 14.26 16.17 -27.84
C HIS A 114 13.36 16.28 -29.08
N ARG A 115 12.09 15.87 -28.97
CA ARG A 115 11.10 15.95 -30.06
C ARG A 115 10.39 17.30 -30.16
N GLY A 116 10.73 18.28 -29.31
CA GLY A 116 10.00 19.54 -29.20
C GLY A 116 8.54 19.37 -28.79
N LYS A 117 8.21 18.27 -28.10
CA LYS A 117 6.86 17.94 -27.64
C LYS A 117 6.73 18.18 -26.14
N LYS A 118 5.50 18.41 -25.68
CA LYS A 118 5.18 18.42 -24.25
C LYS A 118 5.42 17.02 -23.66
N ALA A 119 5.97 16.97 -22.45
CA ALA A 119 6.13 15.71 -21.73
C ALA A 119 4.77 15.01 -21.56
N PRO A 120 4.72 13.67 -21.69
CA PRO A 120 3.51 12.91 -21.41
C PRO A 120 3.13 13.03 -19.92
N VAL A 121 1.96 12.51 -19.56
CA VAL A 121 1.56 12.42 -18.16
C VAL A 121 2.64 11.65 -17.39
N PRO A 122 3.21 12.20 -16.29
CA PRO A 122 4.25 11.53 -15.53
C PRO A 122 3.80 10.18 -15.00
N PHE A 123 4.70 9.20 -14.99
CA PHE A 123 4.50 7.94 -14.33
C PHE A 123 4.59 8.13 -12.81
N VAL A 124 3.43 8.06 -12.16
CA VAL A 124 3.30 8.15 -10.69
C VAL A 124 2.42 6.99 -10.22
N LEU A 125 2.82 6.38 -9.11
CA LEU A 125 2.06 5.34 -8.43
C LEU A 125 1.41 5.91 -7.18
N GLY A 126 0.10 5.69 -7.04
CA GLY A 126 -0.66 6.06 -5.86
C GLY A 126 -0.36 5.15 -4.66
N ARG A 127 -0.63 5.65 -3.45
CA ARG A 127 -0.54 4.86 -2.21
C ARG A 127 -1.48 3.66 -2.21
N ASP A 128 -2.58 3.74 -2.96
CA ASP A 128 -3.60 2.71 -3.15
C ASP A 128 -3.24 1.69 -4.24
N GLU A 129 -2.20 1.94 -5.03
CA GLU A 129 -1.82 1.09 -6.16
C GLU A 129 -0.57 0.24 -5.88
N ALA A 130 0.40 0.77 -5.13
CA ALA A 130 1.68 0.10 -4.87
C ALA A 130 2.37 0.58 -3.58
N TYR A 131 3.17 -0.29 -2.98
CA TYR A 131 4.12 0.09 -1.94
C TYR A 131 5.15 1.14 -2.40
N ILE A 132 5.47 1.18 -3.70
CA ILE A 132 6.31 2.25 -4.29
C ILE A 132 5.62 3.62 -4.13
N GLY A 133 4.31 3.70 -4.32
CA GLY A 133 3.55 4.92 -4.12
C GLY A 133 3.50 5.34 -2.64
N VAL A 134 3.37 4.37 -1.72
CA VAL A 134 3.46 4.61 -0.27
C VAL A 134 4.84 5.16 0.12
N LEU A 135 5.90 4.56 -0.39
CA LEU A 135 7.29 5.01 -0.20
C LEU A 135 7.45 6.47 -0.64
N ILE A 136 7.15 6.75 -1.90
CA ILE A 136 7.38 8.08 -2.49
C ILE A 136 6.51 9.13 -1.80
N ASP A 137 5.26 8.82 -1.52
CA ASP A 137 4.39 9.76 -0.83
C ASP A 137 4.85 10.02 0.61
N ASP A 138 5.30 9.01 1.37
CA ASP A 138 5.87 9.25 2.70
C ASP A 138 7.10 10.18 2.62
N LEU A 139 8.01 9.98 1.64
CA LEU A 139 9.18 10.84 1.42
C LEU A 139 8.80 12.28 1.08
N VAL A 140 7.85 12.47 0.17
CA VAL A 140 7.48 13.78 -0.41
C VAL A 140 6.47 14.54 0.44
N THR A 141 5.61 13.87 1.20
CA THR A 141 4.57 14.50 2.01
C THR A 141 5.02 14.68 3.46
N ARG A 142 5.65 13.66 4.05
CA ARG A 142 6.00 13.63 5.48
C ARG A 142 7.46 13.97 5.74
N GLY A 143 8.35 13.70 4.79
CA GLY A 143 9.80 13.74 5.02
C GLY A 143 10.25 12.59 5.93
N THR A 144 11.55 12.48 6.18
CA THR A 144 12.12 11.40 6.99
C THR A 144 13.07 11.96 8.03
N PHE A 145 12.83 11.63 9.30
CA PHE A 145 13.72 12.02 10.40
C PHE A 145 14.90 11.07 10.53
N GLU A 146 14.75 9.84 10.05
CA GLU A 146 15.77 8.80 10.01
C GLU A 146 15.77 8.20 8.61
N LEU A 147 16.77 7.35 8.34
CA LEU A 147 16.85 6.62 7.09
C LEU A 147 15.59 5.76 6.90
N TYR A 148 14.84 6.07 5.86
CA TYR A 148 13.56 5.46 5.58
C TYR A 148 13.72 3.98 5.25
N ARG A 149 12.82 3.19 5.85
CA ARG A 149 12.63 1.77 5.57
C ARG A 149 11.15 1.46 5.41
N MET A 150 10.83 0.73 4.35
CA MET A 150 9.50 0.24 4.08
C MET A 150 9.12 -0.86 5.05
N PHE A 151 8.03 -0.64 5.78
CA PHE A 151 7.33 -1.69 6.50
C PHE A 151 5.90 -1.77 5.98
N THR A 152 5.34 -2.97 5.92
CA THR A 152 3.97 -3.22 5.42
C THR A 152 2.94 -2.43 6.24
N SER A 153 3.08 -2.44 7.56
CA SER A 153 3.24 -1.21 8.37
C SER A 153 2.53 0.07 7.92
N ARG A 154 3.12 0.68 6.90
CA ARG A 154 2.82 2.03 6.45
C ARG A 154 1.75 2.09 5.38
N ALA A 155 1.40 0.95 4.76
CA ALA A 155 0.31 0.89 3.80
C ALA A 155 -1.02 0.63 4.51
N GLU A 156 -2.02 1.39 4.10
CA GLU A 156 -3.39 1.29 4.60
C GLU A 156 -4.16 0.18 3.86
N TYR A 157 -3.83 -0.01 2.58
CA TYR A 157 -4.48 -0.97 1.68
C TYR A 157 -3.70 -2.28 1.54
N ARG A 158 -3.11 -2.80 2.62
CA ARG A 158 -2.24 -4.00 2.59
C ARG A 158 -2.89 -5.23 1.97
N ILE A 159 -4.21 -5.37 2.12
CA ILE A 159 -4.98 -6.49 1.58
C ILE A 159 -5.07 -6.40 0.06
N SER A 160 -5.12 -5.20 -0.52
CA SER A 160 -5.04 -4.99 -1.97
C SER A 160 -3.60 -5.02 -2.49
N LEU A 161 -2.64 -4.53 -1.70
CA LEU A 161 -1.23 -4.39 -2.07
C LEU A 161 -0.39 -5.63 -1.73
N ARG A 162 -0.79 -6.80 -2.25
CA ARG A 162 -0.10 -8.06 -1.94
C ARG A 162 1.01 -8.36 -2.94
N ALA A 163 1.97 -9.18 -2.54
CA ALA A 163 3.04 -9.60 -3.44
C ALA A 163 2.47 -10.39 -4.64
N ASP A 164 1.52 -11.30 -4.38
CA ASP A 164 0.95 -12.25 -5.37
C ASP A 164 0.19 -11.61 -6.53
N ASN A 165 -0.25 -10.35 -6.37
CA ASN A 165 -1.07 -9.63 -7.36
C ASN A 165 -0.37 -8.39 -7.95
N THR A 166 0.95 -8.26 -7.78
CA THR A 166 1.70 -7.07 -8.21
C THR A 166 1.69 -6.88 -9.72
N ASP A 167 1.79 -7.97 -10.48
CA ASP A 167 1.66 -7.99 -11.93
C ASP A 167 0.26 -7.54 -12.38
N LEU A 168 -0.79 -8.07 -11.75
CA LEU A 168 -2.19 -7.71 -11.99
C LEU A 168 -2.43 -6.21 -11.79
N ARG A 169 -1.76 -5.59 -10.81
CA ARG A 169 -1.88 -4.17 -10.51
C ARG A 169 -1.05 -3.27 -11.42
N LEU A 170 0.20 -3.66 -11.75
CA LEU A 170 1.19 -2.73 -12.27
C LEU A 170 1.66 -3.01 -13.70
N THR A 171 1.48 -4.21 -14.24
CA THR A 171 2.01 -4.55 -15.56
C THR A 171 1.34 -3.75 -16.69
N ARG A 172 -0.01 -3.64 -16.70
CA ARG A 172 -0.71 -2.81 -17.70
C ARG A 172 -0.32 -1.33 -17.59
N LYS A 173 -0.26 -0.80 -16.37
CA LYS A 173 0.17 0.59 -16.13
C LYS A 173 1.60 0.83 -16.62
N GLY A 174 2.50 -0.13 -16.40
CA GLY A 174 3.85 -0.09 -16.95
C GLY A 174 3.87 -0.05 -18.49
N ALA A 175 2.99 -0.81 -19.15
CA ALA A 175 2.87 -0.81 -20.60
C ALA A 175 2.30 0.51 -21.17
N GLU A 176 1.30 1.10 -20.50
CA GLU A 176 0.75 2.43 -20.84
C GLU A 176 1.83 3.52 -20.83
N HIS A 177 2.82 3.39 -19.95
CA HIS A 177 3.97 4.30 -19.86
C HIS A 177 5.19 3.84 -20.69
N GLY A 178 5.08 2.76 -21.47
CA GLY A 178 6.15 2.24 -22.32
C GLY A 178 7.31 1.60 -21.56
N LEU A 179 7.13 1.25 -20.28
CA LEU A 179 8.12 0.57 -19.44
C LEU A 179 8.06 -0.95 -19.60
N VAL A 180 6.88 -1.49 -19.93
CA VAL A 180 6.69 -2.90 -20.29
C VAL A 180 6.41 -2.95 -21.78
N THR A 181 7.39 -3.41 -22.55
CA THR A 181 7.30 -3.51 -24.03
C THR A 181 7.23 -4.95 -24.52
N ASP A 182 7.50 -5.92 -23.65
CA ASP A 182 7.47 -7.34 -23.97
C ASP A 182 6.03 -7.83 -24.15
N LEU A 183 5.71 -8.27 -25.37
CA LEU A 183 4.40 -8.80 -25.72
C LEU A 183 4.12 -10.15 -25.04
N GLU A 184 5.14 -10.97 -24.80
CA GLU A 184 4.98 -12.25 -24.10
C GLU A 184 4.59 -12.00 -22.65
N ARG A 185 5.16 -10.97 -22.01
CA ARG A 185 4.78 -10.55 -20.65
C ARG A 185 3.33 -10.10 -20.56
N LEU A 186 2.83 -9.38 -21.56
CA LEU A 186 1.43 -8.92 -21.61
C LEU A 186 0.47 -10.09 -21.87
N ALA A 187 0.81 -10.98 -22.80
CA ALA A 187 0.02 -12.19 -23.05
C ALA A 187 -0.03 -13.11 -21.81
N ALA A 188 1.09 -13.24 -21.09
CA ALA A 188 1.14 -13.99 -19.83
C ALA A 188 0.26 -13.37 -18.74
N LEU A 189 0.18 -12.03 -18.67
CA LEU A 189 -0.73 -11.33 -17.77
C LEU A 189 -2.19 -11.62 -18.11
N ASP A 190 -2.56 -11.49 -19.38
CA ASP A 190 -3.92 -11.73 -19.87
C ASP A 190 -4.34 -13.18 -19.56
N MET A 191 -3.47 -14.15 -19.88
CA MET A 191 -3.72 -15.57 -19.59
C MET A 191 -3.87 -15.83 -18.09
N ARG A 192 -3.03 -15.21 -17.26
CA ARG A 192 -3.11 -15.33 -15.79
C ARG A 192 -4.43 -14.75 -15.27
N GLN A 193 -4.87 -13.60 -15.79
CA GLN A 193 -6.15 -12.98 -15.42
C GLN A 193 -7.32 -13.92 -15.73
N THR A 194 -7.41 -14.40 -16.97
CA THR A 194 -8.45 -15.36 -17.39
C THR A 194 -8.43 -16.61 -16.51
N LEU A 195 -7.26 -17.18 -16.25
CA LEU A 195 -7.15 -18.40 -15.45
C LEU A 195 -7.63 -18.21 -14.00
N ILE A 196 -7.36 -17.04 -13.40
CA ILE A 196 -7.87 -16.68 -12.07
C ILE A 196 -9.39 -16.54 -12.11
N GLU A 197 -9.92 -15.81 -13.09
CA GLU A 197 -11.36 -15.57 -13.25
C GLU A 197 -12.12 -16.88 -13.43
N ASP A 198 -11.66 -17.75 -14.34
CA ASP A 198 -12.24 -19.07 -14.59
C ASP A 198 -12.25 -19.94 -13.33
N ASN A 199 -11.16 -19.94 -12.55
CA ASN A 199 -11.09 -20.71 -11.31
C ASN A 199 -12.02 -20.14 -10.23
N VAL A 200 -12.09 -18.82 -10.07
CA VAL A 200 -13.03 -18.20 -9.13
C VAL A 200 -14.48 -18.49 -9.54
N GLU A 201 -14.78 -18.45 -10.84
CA GLU A 201 -16.10 -18.81 -11.37
C GLU A 201 -16.43 -20.29 -11.13
N ARG A 202 -15.47 -21.20 -11.35
CA ARG A 202 -15.61 -22.63 -11.02
C ARG A 202 -15.98 -22.83 -9.55
N LEU A 203 -15.30 -22.15 -8.62
CA LEU A 203 -15.61 -22.21 -7.18
C LEU A 203 -16.99 -21.61 -6.86
N ARG A 204 -17.45 -20.60 -7.60
CA ARG A 204 -18.78 -19.99 -7.42
C ARG A 204 -19.90 -20.90 -7.90
N ASN A 205 -19.67 -21.61 -9.01
CA ASN A 205 -20.69 -22.41 -9.68
C ASN A 205 -20.86 -23.79 -9.03
N PHE A 206 -19.80 -24.36 -8.43
CA PHE A 206 -19.91 -25.59 -7.67
C PHE A 206 -20.62 -25.34 -6.33
N LYS A 207 -21.73 -26.04 -6.10
CA LYS A 207 -22.59 -25.86 -4.92
C LYS A 207 -23.02 -27.21 -4.35
N LEU A 208 -22.87 -27.37 -3.04
CA LEU A 208 -23.41 -28.51 -2.30
C LEU A 208 -24.37 -28.03 -1.21
N PHE A 209 -25.18 -28.96 -0.68
CA PHE A 209 -25.94 -28.66 0.52
C PHE A 209 -25.01 -28.48 1.71
N VAL A 210 -25.42 -27.66 2.67
CA VAL A 210 -24.66 -27.42 3.90
C VAL A 210 -24.35 -28.73 4.65
N THR A 211 -25.26 -29.70 4.60
CA THR A 211 -25.09 -31.03 5.17
C THR A 211 -23.98 -31.81 4.49
N ASP A 212 -23.87 -31.75 3.16
CA ASP A 212 -22.83 -32.43 2.38
C ASP A 212 -21.44 -31.82 2.63
N TRP A 213 -21.38 -30.48 2.75
CA TRP A 213 -20.14 -29.80 3.15
C TRP A 213 -19.70 -30.24 4.55
N GLY A 214 -20.63 -30.36 5.50
CA GLY A 214 -20.33 -30.78 6.86
C GLY A 214 -19.96 -32.27 6.98
N SER A 215 -20.61 -33.16 6.20
CA SER A 215 -20.32 -34.60 6.24
C SER A 215 -18.95 -34.93 5.67
N ARG A 216 -18.52 -34.21 4.62
CA ARG A 216 -17.23 -34.42 3.96
C ARG A 216 -16.08 -33.66 4.62
N GLY A 217 -16.32 -32.40 5.01
CA GLY A 217 -15.31 -31.53 5.62
C GLY A 217 -15.18 -31.65 7.13
N GLY A 218 -16.07 -32.39 7.79
CA GLY A 218 -16.07 -32.56 9.24
C GLY A 218 -16.35 -31.26 10.02
N ASN A 219 -16.00 -31.27 11.31
CA ASN A 219 -16.29 -30.15 12.21
C ASN A 219 -15.49 -28.88 11.86
N ASP A 220 -14.33 -29.02 11.22
CA ASP A 220 -13.41 -27.93 10.91
C ASP A 220 -13.92 -27.02 9.79
N LEU A 221 -14.80 -27.52 8.92
CA LEU A 221 -15.31 -26.78 7.76
C LEU A 221 -16.59 -25.98 8.06
N MET A 222 -17.50 -26.55 8.86
CA MET A 222 -18.84 -25.97 9.11
C MET A 222 -19.18 -25.75 10.60
N GLY A 223 -18.20 -25.86 11.50
CA GLY A 223 -18.38 -25.63 12.94
C GLY A 223 -19.08 -26.78 13.68
N GLY A 224 -18.96 -28.00 13.15
CA GLY A 224 -19.49 -29.24 13.70
C GLY A 224 -21.02 -29.39 13.71
N VAL A 225 -21.57 -29.95 14.80
CA VAL A 225 -22.97 -30.42 14.98
C VAL A 225 -24.04 -29.38 14.60
N ALA A 226 -23.67 -28.12 14.40
CA ALA A 226 -24.52 -27.06 13.84
C ALA A 226 -24.92 -27.28 12.36
N ALA A 227 -24.31 -28.22 11.64
CA ALA A 227 -24.73 -28.65 10.30
C ALA A 227 -26.04 -29.46 10.31
N HIS A 228 -26.35 -30.14 11.43
CA HIS A 228 -27.53 -31.00 11.59
C HIS A 228 -28.70 -30.30 12.32
N ARG A 229 -28.79 -28.97 12.26
CA ARG A 229 -29.99 -28.27 12.76
C ARG A 229 -31.18 -28.55 11.82
N PRO A 230 -32.32 -29.06 12.33
CA PRO A 230 -33.49 -29.30 11.51
C PRO A 230 -33.92 -27.98 10.84
N GLY A 231 -34.07 -28.02 9.50
CA GLY A 231 -34.43 -26.87 8.65
C GLY A 231 -33.30 -26.27 7.79
N ARG A 232 -32.05 -26.75 7.89
CA ARG A 232 -30.92 -26.31 7.02
C ARG A 232 -30.64 -27.21 5.81
N GLU A 233 -31.34 -28.33 5.69
CA GLU A 233 -31.12 -29.35 4.64
C GLU A 233 -31.35 -28.85 3.22
N SER A 234 -32.09 -27.74 3.03
CA SER A 234 -32.39 -27.19 1.70
C SER A 234 -31.45 -26.06 1.24
N HIS A 235 -30.55 -25.57 2.09
CA HIS A 235 -29.68 -24.45 1.72
C HIS A 235 -28.38 -24.94 1.08
N LYS A 236 -28.13 -24.54 -0.16
CA LYS A 236 -26.86 -24.78 -0.85
C LYS A 236 -25.87 -23.65 -0.59
N LYS A 237 -24.59 -23.99 -0.43
CA LYS A 237 -23.49 -23.02 -0.43
C LYS A 237 -22.51 -23.32 -1.55
N SER A 238 -22.01 -22.28 -2.20
CA SER A 238 -20.94 -22.43 -3.18
C SER A 238 -19.61 -22.73 -2.52
N THR A 239 -18.67 -23.30 -3.29
CA THR A 239 -17.31 -23.45 -2.83
C THR A 239 -16.68 -22.10 -2.49
N GLU A 240 -16.95 -21.04 -3.26
CA GLU A 240 -16.52 -19.67 -2.97
C GLU A 240 -16.99 -19.21 -1.58
N GLU A 241 -18.25 -19.46 -1.21
CA GLU A 241 -18.80 -19.09 0.10
C GLU A 241 -18.18 -19.88 1.26
N VAL A 242 -17.89 -21.16 1.04
CA VAL A 242 -17.27 -22.04 2.04
C VAL A 242 -15.79 -21.69 2.23
N LEU A 243 -15.06 -21.44 1.14
CA LEU A 243 -13.66 -21.01 1.18
C LEU A 243 -13.49 -19.65 1.88
N GLY A 244 -14.49 -18.78 1.83
CA GLY A 244 -14.51 -17.52 2.56
C GLY A 244 -14.65 -17.65 4.09
N MET A 245 -14.89 -18.86 4.61
CA MET A 245 -15.01 -19.10 6.05
C MET A 245 -13.64 -19.17 6.75
N PRO A 246 -13.57 -18.86 8.06
CA PRO A 246 -12.34 -19.01 8.84
C PRO A 246 -11.82 -20.46 8.80
N ASN A 247 -10.50 -20.62 8.76
CA ASN A 247 -9.79 -21.91 8.80
C ASN A 247 -10.04 -22.88 7.62
N VAL A 248 -10.81 -22.48 6.60
CA VAL A 248 -10.99 -23.28 5.38
C VAL A 248 -9.89 -22.92 4.38
N SER A 249 -9.21 -23.90 3.79
CA SER A 249 -8.21 -23.70 2.73
C SER A 249 -8.75 -24.08 1.35
N LEU A 250 -8.15 -23.53 0.30
CA LEU A 250 -8.51 -23.87 -1.08
C LEU A 250 -8.34 -25.37 -1.34
N LYS A 251 -7.25 -25.98 -0.85
CA LYS A 251 -7.02 -27.42 -0.91
C LYS A 251 -8.16 -28.23 -0.30
N MET A 252 -8.62 -27.88 0.91
CA MET A 252 -9.70 -28.61 1.59
C MET A 252 -10.98 -28.66 0.76
N VAL A 253 -11.36 -27.53 0.15
CA VAL A 253 -12.57 -27.49 -0.67
C VAL A 253 -12.38 -28.17 -2.02
N GLU A 254 -11.18 -28.11 -2.61
CA GLU A 254 -10.87 -28.83 -3.86
C GLU A 254 -10.85 -30.35 -3.67
N ASP A 255 -10.33 -30.85 -2.54
CA ASP A 255 -10.37 -32.27 -2.19
C ASP A 255 -11.84 -32.76 -2.10
N ILE A 256 -12.71 -32.01 -1.43
CA ILE A 256 -14.16 -32.32 -1.36
C ILE A 256 -14.84 -32.28 -2.74
N MET A 257 -14.49 -31.29 -3.57
CA MET A 257 -15.02 -31.20 -4.94
C MET A 257 -14.60 -32.41 -5.77
N ALA A 258 -13.35 -32.85 -5.67
CA ALA A 258 -12.84 -34.02 -6.35
C ALA A 258 -13.58 -35.29 -5.90
N ASP A 259 -13.80 -35.47 -4.60
CA ASP A 259 -14.53 -36.62 -4.06
C ASP A 259 -15.96 -36.70 -4.62
N VAL A 260 -16.68 -35.58 -4.64
CA VAL A 260 -18.05 -35.53 -5.18
C VAL A 260 -18.09 -35.87 -6.67
N LEU A 261 -17.15 -35.37 -7.44
CA LEU A 261 -17.07 -35.63 -8.88
C LEU A 261 -16.70 -37.10 -9.16
N ASN A 262 -15.85 -37.69 -8.32
CA ASN A 262 -15.47 -39.11 -8.42
C ASN A 262 -16.60 -40.08 -8.02
N GLU A 263 -17.51 -39.68 -7.13
CA GLU A 263 -18.66 -40.49 -6.70
C GLU A 263 -19.79 -40.55 -7.75
N SER A 264 -19.84 -39.60 -8.69
CA SER A 264 -20.85 -39.54 -9.76
C SER A 264 -20.24 -39.64 -11.16
N PRO A 265 -19.54 -40.73 -11.54
CA PRO A 265 -18.92 -40.88 -12.85
C PRO A 265 -19.91 -41.08 -14.02
N GLY A 266 -21.23 -41.04 -13.76
CA GLY A 266 -22.25 -41.69 -14.61
C GLY A 266 -23.20 -40.80 -15.43
N LYS A 267 -22.97 -39.50 -15.62
CA LYS A 267 -23.89 -38.67 -16.44
C LYS A 267 -23.31 -37.91 -17.62
N SER A 268 -21.99 -37.90 -17.82
CA SER A 268 -21.42 -37.44 -19.09
C SER A 268 -19.95 -37.82 -19.20
N ASN A 269 -19.56 -38.38 -20.35
CA ASN A 269 -18.18 -38.52 -20.84
C ASN A 269 -17.54 -37.15 -21.16
N ASP A 270 -18.01 -36.09 -20.52
CA ASP A 270 -17.56 -34.75 -20.76
C ASP A 270 -16.31 -34.50 -19.93
N LEU A 271 -15.16 -34.43 -20.62
CA LEU A 271 -13.88 -34.06 -20.04
C LEU A 271 -13.94 -32.68 -19.33
N SER A 272 -14.97 -31.86 -19.59
CA SER A 272 -15.25 -30.62 -18.87
C SER A 272 -15.60 -30.79 -17.39
N LEU A 273 -15.99 -32.02 -16.96
CA LEU A 273 -16.33 -32.34 -15.57
C LEU A 273 -15.18 -32.96 -14.77
N MET A 274 -14.01 -33.18 -15.38
CA MET A 274 -12.83 -33.59 -14.62
C MET A 274 -12.44 -32.46 -13.66
N MET A 275 -12.28 -32.80 -12.38
CA MET A 275 -11.75 -31.86 -11.41
C MET A 275 -10.29 -31.54 -11.75
N ILE A 276 -10.05 -30.35 -12.27
CA ILE A 276 -8.69 -29.82 -12.43
C ILE A 276 -8.40 -28.98 -11.20
N PRO A 277 -7.39 -29.35 -10.38
CA PRO A 277 -7.01 -28.55 -9.23
C PRO A 277 -6.48 -27.18 -9.67
N THR A 278 -6.65 -26.17 -8.83
CA THR A 278 -6.16 -24.82 -9.13
C THR A 278 -4.65 -24.86 -9.36
N PRO A 279 -4.13 -24.35 -10.50
CA PRO A 279 -2.70 -24.38 -10.78
C PRO A 279 -1.88 -23.64 -9.72
N LEU A 280 -0.73 -24.22 -9.33
CA LEU A 280 0.16 -23.65 -8.31
C LEU A 280 0.57 -22.20 -8.61
N SER A 281 0.68 -21.83 -9.88
CA SER A 281 1.03 -20.47 -10.28
C SER A 281 0.00 -19.42 -9.86
N ILE A 282 -1.28 -19.78 -9.72
CA ILE A 282 -2.37 -18.87 -9.33
C ILE A 282 -3.03 -19.24 -8.00
N TYR A 283 -2.60 -20.32 -7.35
CA TYR A 283 -3.24 -20.89 -6.16
C TYR A 283 -3.42 -19.82 -5.06
N ASP A 284 -2.33 -19.17 -4.65
CA ASP A 284 -2.37 -18.13 -3.61
C ASP A 284 -3.28 -16.96 -4.00
N THR A 285 -3.27 -16.57 -5.28
CA THR A 285 -4.07 -15.46 -5.79
C THR A 285 -5.56 -15.80 -5.83
N VAL A 286 -5.94 -17.01 -6.23
CA VAL A 286 -7.34 -17.48 -6.20
C VAL A 286 -7.83 -17.56 -4.76
N GLU A 287 -7.06 -18.20 -3.87
CA GLU A 287 -7.43 -18.34 -2.47
C GLU A 287 -7.60 -16.95 -1.80
N ALA A 288 -6.64 -16.05 -2.02
CA ALA A 288 -6.69 -14.68 -1.51
C ALA A 288 -7.86 -13.88 -2.10
N SER A 289 -8.16 -14.04 -3.38
CA SER A 289 -9.25 -13.32 -4.06
C SER A 289 -10.62 -13.67 -3.48
N VAL A 290 -10.81 -14.92 -3.04
CA VAL A 290 -12.05 -15.34 -2.36
C VAL A 290 -12.06 -14.89 -0.91
N LYS A 291 -11.01 -15.22 -0.14
CA LYS A 291 -10.95 -14.94 1.31
C LYS A 291 -11.01 -13.46 1.64
N TYR A 292 -10.37 -12.63 0.84
CA TYR A 292 -10.27 -11.20 1.10
C TYR A 292 -11.28 -10.35 0.33
N LYS A 293 -12.17 -10.96 -0.48
CA LYS A 293 -13.15 -10.26 -1.33
C LYS A 293 -13.91 -9.15 -0.61
N SER A 294 -14.48 -9.45 0.56
CA SER A 294 -15.28 -8.50 1.33
C SER A 294 -14.45 -7.31 1.85
N TYR A 295 -13.20 -7.56 2.22
CA TYR A 295 -12.27 -6.53 2.68
C TYR A 295 -11.78 -5.65 1.53
N VAL A 296 -11.45 -6.25 0.38
CA VAL A 296 -11.04 -5.52 -0.83
C VAL A 296 -12.17 -4.60 -1.30
N VAL A 297 -13.39 -5.10 -1.43
CA VAL A 297 -14.56 -4.29 -1.82
C VAL A 297 -14.80 -3.12 -0.85
N ARG A 298 -14.55 -3.32 0.44
CA ARG A 298 -14.63 -2.24 1.43
C ARG A 298 -13.53 -1.21 1.22
N GLN A 299 -12.29 -1.65 1.03
CA GLN A 299 -11.15 -0.77 0.76
C GLN A 299 -11.34 0.05 -0.53
N GLU A 300 -11.87 -0.55 -1.59
CA GLU A 300 -12.16 0.16 -2.84
C GLU A 300 -13.19 1.27 -2.64
N LYS A 301 -14.24 1.03 -1.86
CA LYS A 301 -15.23 2.06 -1.50
C LYS A 301 -14.61 3.20 -0.68
N ASP A 302 -13.71 2.86 0.24
CA ASP A 302 -12.98 3.86 1.03
C ASP A 302 -12.05 4.70 0.14
N ILE A 303 -11.32 4.07 -0.79
CA ILE A 303 -10.47 4.74 -1.80
C ILE A 303 -11.31 5.67 -2.68
N GLU A 304 -12.44 5.19 -3.21
CA GLU A 304 -13.30 6.00 -4.07
C GLU A 304 -13.88 7.20 -3.32
N SER A 305 -14.33 6.99 -2.08
CA SER A 305 -14.81 8.05 -1.21
C SER A 305 -13.71 9.08 -0.93
N TRP A 306 -12.48 8.62 -0.69
CA TRP A 306 -11.33 9.50 -0.49
C TRP A 306 -10.96 10.31 -1.74
N ARG A 307 -10.95 9.67 -2.91
CA ARG A 307 -10.72 10.36 -4.20
C ARG A 307 -11.74 11.48 -4.42
N LYS A 308 -13.01 11.23 -4.08
CA LYS A 308 -14.07 12.26 -4.10
C LYS A 308 -13.85 13.34 -3.03
N ALA A 309 -13.29 12.97 -1.87
CA ALA A 309 -13.04 13.87 -0.76
C ALA A 309 -11.95 14.91 -1.03
N GLN A 310 -10.92 14.59 -1.83
CA GLN A 310 -9.78 15.47 -2.04
C GLN A 310 -10.17 16.90 -2.48
N GLY A 311 -11.21 17.05 -3.31
CA GLY A 311 -11.73 18.36 -3.72
C GLY A 311 -12.76 19.00 -2.77
N ALA A 312 -13.14 18.32 -1.69
CA ALA A 312 -14.21 18.76 -0.80
C ALA A 312 -13.70 19.73 0.29
N ARG A 313 -14.59 20.64 0.71
CA ARG A 313 -14.32 21.58 1.81
C ARG A 313 -14.76 20.99 3.14
N ILE A 314 -13.97 21.30 4.17
CA ILE A 314 -14.30 21.04 5.57
C ILE A 314 -15.01 22.29 6.12
N PRO A 315 -16.20 22.16 6.72
CA PRO A 315 -16.91 23.29 7.31
C PRO A 315 -16.05 23.97 8.39
N PRO A 316 -15.92 25.32 8.38
CA PRO A 316 -15.05 26.03 9.33
C PRO A 316 -15.54 25.91 10.78
N ASN A 317 -16.84 25.69 10.96
CA ASN A 317 -17.51 25.53 12.26
C ASN A 317 -17.51 24.08 12.78
N ILE A 318 -16.79 23.16 12.13
CA ILE A 318 -16.67 21.80 12.63
C ILE A 318 -16.03 21.80 14.03
N ILE A 319 -16.54 20.95 14.91
CA ILE A 319 -16.02 20.77 16.26
C ILE A 319 -15.26 19.45 16.27
N TYR A 320 -13.94 19.54 16.44
CA TYR A 320 -13.06 18.38 16.59
C TYR A 320 -13.04 17.95 18.05
N ASP A 321 -13.88 16.98 18.38
CA ASP A 321 -13.98 16.43 19.73
C ASP A 321 -14.13 14.91 19.65
N HIS A 322 -13.43 14.21 20.53
CA HIS A 322 -13.47 12.77 20.65
C HIS A 322 -14.86 12.25 21.06
N ALA A 323 -15.71 13.07 21.72
CA ALA A 323 -17.09 12.67 22.00
C ALA A 323 -17.93 12.56 20.72
N ARG A 324 -17.68 13.44 19.74
CA ARG A 324 -18.38 13.44 18.43
C ARG A 324 -17.73 12.53 17.40
N MET A 325 -16.43 12.31 17.54
CA MET A 325 -15.62 11.57 16.60
C MET A 325 -14.78 10.47 17.30
N PRO A 326 -15.44 9.43 17.85
CA PRO A 326 -14.79 8.45 18.73
C PRO A 326 -13.78 7.54 18.03
N THR A 327 -13.78 7.50 16.70
CA THR A 327 -12.84 6.67 15.92
C THR A 327 -11.46 7.32 15.79
N PHE A 328 -11.35 8.65 15.95
CA PHE A 328 -10.04 9.28 16.01
C PHE A 328 -9.40 9.09 17.38
N SER A 329 -8.09 8.88 17.37
CA SER A 329 -7.29 9.02 18.58
C SER A 329 -7.29 10.46 19.10
N LYS A 330 -6.99 10.63 20.39
CA LYS A 330 -6.84 11.96 21.00
C LYS A 330 -5.76 12.81 20.33
N GLU A 331 -4.72 12.19 19.78
CA GLU A 331 -3.68 12.91 19.05
C GLU A 331 -4.16 13.46 17.71
N GLU A 332 -4.91 12.65 16.95
CA GLU A 332 -5.47 13.05 15.66
C GLU A 332 -6.47 14.20 15.83
N ILE A 333 -7.34 14.13 16.85
CA ILE A 333 -8.25 15.21 17.21
C ILE A 333 -7.49 16.49 17.54
N LYS A 334 -6.46 16.41 18.41
CA LYS A 334 -5.63 17.58 18.76
C LYS A 334 -4.95 18.20 17.54
N LYS A 335 -4.49 17.37 16.59
CA LYS A 335 -3.86 17.85 15.35
C LYS A 335 -4.88 18.53 14.45
N LEU A 336 -6.03 17.91 14.22
CA LEU A 336 -7.11 18.50 13.42
C LEU A 336 -7.59 19.83 14.02
N ASP A 337 -7.76 19.89 15.34
CA ASP A 337 -8.19 21.11 16.03
C ASP A 337 -7.12 22.21 16.03
N ARG A 338 -5.84 21.83 16.05
CA ARG A 338 -4.71 22.77 15.94
C ARG A 338 -4.56 23.34 14.54
N PHE A 339 -4.61 22.49 13.50
CA PHE A 339 -4.34 22.90 12.12
C PHE A 339 -5.58 23.44 11.39
N ARG A 340 -6.79 23.07 11.81
CA ARG A 340 -8.07 23.53 11.24
C ARG A 340 -8.08 23.54 9.70
N PRO A 341 -7.80 22.39 9.04
CA PRO A 341 -7.72 22.34 7.58
C PRO A 341 -9.06 22.74 6.94
N THR A 342 -9.00 23.52 5.87
CA THR A 342 -10.18 23.99 5.13
C THR A 342 -10.59 23.02 4.02
N MET A 343 -9.65 22.18 3.58
CA MET A 343 -9.87 21.13 2.59
C MET A 343 -9.30 19.79 3.06
N PHE A 344 -9.83 18.68 2.53
CA PHE A 344 -9.32 17.35 2.87
C PHE A 344 -7.89 17.11 2.40
N VAL A 345 -7.46 17.72 1.29
CA VAL A 345 -6.05 17.67 0.84
C VAL A 345 -5.12 18.33 1.86
N GLU A 346 -5.54 19.41 2.51
CA GLU A 346 -4.74 20.01 3.58
C GLU A 346 -4.69 19.09 4.81
N ALA A 347 -5.82 18.49 5.16
CA ALA A 347 -5.88 17.51 6.24
C ALA A 347 -4.93 16.33 5.97
N SER A 348 -4.82 15.85 4.73
CA SER A 348 -3.94 14.73 4.40
C SER A 348 -2.45 15.03 4.54
N GLN A 349 -2.06 16.30 4.55
CA GLN A 349 -0.68 16.75 4.74
C GLN A 349 -0.29 16.84 6.23
N ILE A 350 -1.26 16.68 7.16
CA ILE A 350 -1.01 16.72 8.59
C ILE A 350 -0.35 15.40 9.02
N SER A 351 0.88 15.50 9.53
CA SER A 351 1.64 14.33 9.99
C SER A 351 0.90 13.57 11.08
N GLY A 352 0.75 12.25 10.87
CA GLY A 352 0.08 11.34 11.77
C GLY A 352 -1.44 11.28 11.63
N LEU A 353 -2.03 11.94 10.62
CA LEU A 353 -3.35 11.53 10.12
C LEU A 353 -3.17 10.41 9.11
N THR A 354 -3.91 9.31 9.31
CA THR A 354 -3.92 8.20 8.36
C THR A 354 -5.01 8.40 7.30
N PRO A 355 -4.86 7.86 6.09
CA PRO A 355 -5.94 7.81 5.10
C PRO A 355 -7.27 7.28 5.64
N GLN A 356 -7.24 6.28 6.54
CA GLN A 356 -8.46 5.79 7.19
C GLN A 356 -9.12 6.87 8.06
N SER A 357 -8.31 7.62 8.81
CA SER A 357 -8.76 8.76 9.63
C SER A 357 -9.37 9.86 8.74
N LEU A 358 -8.81 10.07 7.55
CA LEU A 358 -9.32 11.05 6.58
C LEU A 358 -10.61 10.61 5.89
N VAL A 359 -10.75 9.32 5.56
CA VAL A 359 -12.01 8.73 5.07
C VAL A 359 -13.10 8.87 6.13
N TYR A 360 -12.77 8.57 7.39
CA TYR A 360 -13.69 8.77 8.51
C TYR A 360 -14.10 10.24 8.66
N LEU A 361 -13.13 11.18 8.58
CA LEU A 361 -13.42 12.62 8.56
C LEU A 361 -14.41 12.98 7.45
N TYR A 362 -14.18 12.45 6.25
CA TYR A 362 -15.00 12.74 5.08
C TYR A 362 -16.43 12.28 5.30
N HIS A 363 -16.65 11.04 5.71
CA HIS A 363 -17.99 10.54 5.98
C HIS A 363 -18.68 11.32 7.11
N HIS A 364 -17.95 11.70 8.16
CA HIS A 364 -18.49 12.52 9.24
C HIS A 364 -18.94 13.90 8.73
N VAL A 365 -18.11 14.58 7.95
CA VAL A 365 -18.43 15.89 7.34
C VAL A 365 -19.62 15.79 6.38
N MET A 366 -19.66 14.76 5.54
CA MET A 366 -20.76 14.55 4.60
C MET A 366 -22.10 14.30 5.32
N LYS A 367 -22.06 13.57 6.45
CA LYS A 367 -23.22 13.37 7.31
C LYS A 367 -23.71 14.69 7.91
N LEU A 368 -22.82 15.48 8.51
CA LEU A 368 -23.15 16.80 9.07
C LEU A 368 -23.75 17.73 8.00
N ASN A 369 -23.13 17.81 6.82
CA ASN A 369 -23.64 18.63 5.72
C ASN A 369 -25.06 18.21 5.28
N LYS A 370 -25.37 16.92 5.33
CA LYS A 370 -26.71 16.40 5.01
C LYS A 370 -27.72 16.79 6.09
N GLU A 371 -27.35 16.71 7.36
CA GLU A 371 -28.17 17.12 8.51
C GLU A 371 -28.47 18.62 8.46
N THR A 372 -27.46 19.47 8.29
CA THR A 372 -27.66 20.93 8.17
C THR A 372 -28.53 21.32 6.97
N ARG A 373 -28.41 20.60 5.84
CA ARG A 373 -29.28 20.82 4.67
C ARG A 373 -30.72 20.40 4.93
N ARG A 374 -30.93 19.38 5.76
CA ARG A 374 -32.26 18.91 6.14
C ARG A 374 -32.93 19.88 7.11
N GLU A 375 -32.23 20.33 8.14
CA GLU A 375 -32.71 21.34 9.09
C GLU A 375 -33.13 22.63 8.38
N LYS A 376 -32.29 23.13 7.46
CA LYS A 376 -32.64 24.31 6.64
C LYS A 376 -33.84 24.11 5.71
N ARG A 377 -34.17 22.87 5.33
CA ARG A 377 -35.36 22.58 4.53
C ARG A 377 -36.61 22.49 5.39
N GLU A 378 -36.49 21.98 6.61
CA GLU A 378 -37.56 21.91 7.59
C GLU A 378 -37.91 23.32 8.14
N GLU A 379 -36.91 24.20 8.35
CA GLU A 379 -37.14 25.61 8.70
C GLU A 379 -37.77 26.45 7.58
N ASN A 380 -37.52 26.10 6.32
CA ASN A 380 -38.07 26.80 5.15
C ASN A 380 -39.31 26.12 4.55
N ALA A 381 -39.85 25.09 5.21
CA ALA A 381 -41.11 24.48 4.78
C ALA A 381 -42.26 25.46 5.09
N PRO A 382 -43.11 25.80 4.11
CA PRO A 382 -44.25 26.66 4.37
C PRO A 382 -45.18 25.98 5.37
N VAL A 383 -45.53 26.72 6.44
CA VAL A 383 -46.45 26.30 7.52
C VAL A 383 -47.84 26.04 6.97
#